data_AF-A0A2A4TC50-F1
#
_entry.id   AF-A0A2A4TC50-F1
#
_cell.length_a   1.000
_cell.length_b   1.000
_cell.length_c   1.000
_cell.angle_alpha   90.00
_cell.angle_beta   90.00
_cell.angle_gamma   90.00
#
_symmetry.space_group_name_H-M   'P 1'
#
loop_
_entity.id
_entity.type
_entity.pdbx_description
1 polymer ?
#
loop_
_entity_poly.entity_id
_entity_poly.type
_entity_poly.pdbx_seq_one_letter_code
_entity_poly.pdbx_strand_id
1 'polypeptide(L)'
;MKFFFIFIFSAILAFSSEEAKLVPLEKFNKLKIFTDPNFELVSAIEFNKGYLLRGIGHDKNGFKMAEMFVPQDLKSITIGKTLNSNGKKGYTAPVTKEGEKIINNFKEKYLITNLESLKRNAAFVYGTGKEEYFLVTDPDCPYCKRFDKMIEPIADKIKLYVYLENLNIQGHEKASVQRILSYPRNDRGTELSKHFNQGKIKVLKGFSSSNKIVEEFESSKKNTAIFMKQFNVRGTPSLIDVYGSPKDLNSLIQAHKKTSSISPQVLKQLRDMNMGVGFGKNITKYIFAKAYGSHLTFFSSSYFNDLKKQGVYVILQADKGNEFQIKNALYFVSSKNKQTALKKVTEGLVNNKDISIKEIINNNQSAAASYMMSIYKYQFMKKNETVLIFDKNGNSLDIGNIL
;
A
#
# COMPACT_ATOMS: atom_id res chain seq x y z
N MET A 1 42.16 26.76 0.98
CA MET A 1 41.12 25.94 1.65
C MET A 1 39.85 26.03 0.81
N LYS A 2 39.48 24.99 0.03
CA LYS A 2 38.25 25.02 -0.78
C LYS A 2 37.06 24.64 0.12
N PHE A 3 36.19 25.60 0.40
CA PHE A 3 34.95 25.38 1.15
C PHE A 3 34.00 24.50 0.32
N PHE A 4 33.62 23.34 0.84
CA PHE A 4 32.49 22.58 0.34
C PHE A 4 31.23 23.14 1.02
N PHE A 5 30.37 23.80 0.25
CA PHE A 5 29.06 24.21 0.74
C PHE A 5 28.16 22.98 0.83
N ILE A 6 27.71 22.63 2.03
CA ILE A 6 26.63 21.66 2.23
C ILE A 6 25.32 22.46 2.20
N PHE A 7 24.64 22.46 1.05
CA PHE A 7 23.28 22.98 0.95
C PHE A 7 22.29 21.86 1.25
N ILE A 8 21.54 21.99 2.34
CA ILE A 8 20.37 21.14 2.60
C ILE A 8 19.20 21.77 1.83
N PHE A 9 19.06 21.41 0.54
CA PHE A 9 17.90 21.74 -0.27
C PHE A 9 17.05 20.49 -0.46
N SER A 10 15.73 20.60 -0.26
CA SER A 10 14.78 19.63 -0.81
C SER A 10 14.67 19.87 -2.31
N ALA A 11 15.62 19.36 -3.09
CA ALA A 11 15.62 19.50 -4.54
C ALA A 11 14.67 18.45 -5.16
N ILE A 12 13.64 18.92 -5.87
CA ILE A 12 12.76 18.08 -6.68
C ILE A 12 13.45 17.88 -8.03
N LEU A 13 13.81 16.64 -8.34
CA LEU A 13 14.39 16.27 -9.64
C LEU A 13 13.42 15.33 -10.35
N ALA A 14 13.07 15.63 -11.61
CA ALA A 14 12.15 14.85 -12.45
C ALA A 14 12.95 13.98 -13.44
N PHE A 15 12.66 12.67 -13.55
CA PHE A 15 13.47 11.73 -14.35
C PHE A 15 12.66 10.65 -15.09
N SER A 16 13.17 10.20 -16.25
CA SER A 16 12.70 9.06 -17.06
C SER A 16 13.42 7.74 -16.73
N SER A 17 12.84 6.59 -17.12
CA SER A 17 13.12 5.24 -16.60
C SER A 17 14.20 4.41 -17.33
N GLU A 18 15.30 4.99 -17.77
CA GLU A 18 16.38 4.21 -18.41
C GLU A 18 17.21 3.38 -17.41
N GLU A 19 17.79 2.27 -17.91
CA GLU A 19 18.40 1.17 -17.17
C GLU A 19 19.49 1.64 -16.18
N ALA A 20 19.20 1.51 -14.88
CA ALA A 20 20.15 1.77 -13.82
C ALA A 20 21.31 0.76 -13.86
N LYS A 21 22.54 1.25 -14.02
CA LYS A 21 23.75 0.41 -14.06
C LYS A 21 24.48 0.49 -12.72
N LEU A 22 24.86 -0.66 -12.15
CA LEU A 22 25.68 -0.69 -10.93
C LEU A 22 27.06 -0.07 -11.17
N VAL A 23 27.53 0.73 -10.20
CA VAL A 23 28.82 1.41 -10.24
C VAL A 23 29.68 0.97 -9.05
N PRO A 24 30.98 0.71 -9.26
CA PRO A 24 31.90 0.42 -8.17
C PRO A 24 31.98 1.56 -7.15
N LEU A 25 31.96 1.24 -5.86
CA LEU A 25 31.90 2.22 -4.78
C LEU A 25 33.19 3.05 -4.66
N GLU A 26 34.32 2.49 -5.08
CA GLU A 26 35.65 3.10 -5.04
C GLU A 26 35.72 4.39 -5.88
N LYS A 27 34.83 4.50 -6.88
CA LYS A 27 34.68 5.71 -7.70
C LYS A 27 34.41 6.96 -6.85
N PHE A 28 33.77 6.78 -5.70
CA PHE A 28 33.34 7.85 -4.82
C PHE A 28 34.33 8.17 -3.70
N ASN A 29 35.43 7.42 -3.56
CA ASN A 29 36.43 7.63 -2.50
C ASN A 29 37.09 9.04 -2.53
N LYS A 30 36.97 9.76 -3.65
CA LYS A 30 37.46 11.15 -3.79
C LYS A 30 36.58 12.18 -3.05
N LEU A 31 35.35 11.81 -2.67
CA LEU A 31 34.43 12.68 -1.95
C LEU A 31 34.68 12.56 -0.44
N LYS A 32 35.08 13.68 0.19
CA LYS A 32 35.45 13.71 1.62
C LYS A 32 34.39 13.16 2.57
N ILE A 33 33.11 13.34 2.26
CA ILE A 33 32.02 12.82 3.11
C ILE A 33 32.07 11.28 3.24
N PHE A 34 32.60 10.57 2.26
CA PHE A 34 32.76 9.11 2.30
C PHE A 34 34.08 8.66 2.93
N THR A 35 34.86 9.61 3.47
CA THR A 35 36.02 9.32 4.33
C THR A 35 35.68 9.45 5.82
N ASP A 36 34.45 9.86 6.16
CA ASP A 36 33.98 9.91 7.56
C ASP A 36 33.83 8.49 8.11
N PRO A 37 34.47 8.13 9.23
CA PRO A 37 34.38 6.79 9.82
C PRO A 37 32.96 6.42 10.29
N ASN A 38 32.05 7.38 10.39
CA ASN A 38 30.65 7.17 10.72
C ASN A 38 29.77 7.01 9.49
N PHE A 39 30.33 6.95 8.28
CA PHE A 39 29.57 6.85 7.05
C PHE A 39 30.17 5.81 6.09
N GLU A 40 29.37 4.85 5.65
CA GLU A 40 29.78 3.86 4.64
C GLU A 40 28.82 3.85 3.45
N LEU A 41 29.36 3.78 2.23
CA LEU A 41 28.55 3.58 1.03
C LEU A 41 28.15 2.11 0.90
N VAL A 42 26.90 1.84 0.52
CA VAL A 42 26.36 0.48 0.40
C VAL A 42 25.90 0.16 -1.02
N SER A 43 25.60 1.17 -1.84
CA SER A 43 25.28 0.95 -3.25
C SER A 43 25.47 2.22 -4.05
N ALA A 44 25.89 2.08 -5.30
CA ALA A 44 25.87 3.14 -6.29
C ALA A 44 25.29 2.61 -7.59
N ILE A 45 24.37 3.37 -8.17
CA ILE A 45 23.92 3.18 -9.55
C ILE A 45 24.20 4.44 -10.34
N GLU A 46 24.66 4.26 -11.58
CA GLU A 46 24.65 5.28 -12.60
C GLU A 46 23.22 5.45 -13.07
N PHE A 47 22.77 6.69 -13.05
CA PHE A 47 21.41 7.05 -13.40
C PHE A 47 21.43 8.41 -14.10
N ASN A 48 21.27 8.39 -15.43
CA ASN A 48 21.30 9.57 -16.30
C ASN A 48 22.60 10.40 -16.12
N LYS A 49 22.51 11.70 -15.83
CA LYS A 49 23.64 12.65 -15.68
C LYS A 49 24.32 12.59 -14.30
N GLY A 50 24.17 11.50 -13.55
CA GLY A 50 24.78 11.36 -12.24
C GLY A 50 24.67 9.96 -11.66
N TYR A 51 24.83 9.90 -10.35
CA TYR A 51 24.84 8.67 -9.56
C TYR A 51 23.83 8.79 -8.44
N LEU A 52 23.01 7.75 -8.29
CA LEU A 52 22.22 7.57 -7.09
C LEU A 52 22.97 6.62 -6.16
N LEU A 53 23.25 7.11 -4.97
CA LEU A 53 24.01 6.44 -3.95
C LEU A 53 23.09 6.13 -2.75
N ARG A 54 23.40 5.03 -2.09
CA ARG A 54 23.00 4.82 -0.70
C ARG A 54 24.22 4.65 0.16
N GLY A 55 24.15 5.23 1.33
CA GLY A 55 25.08 4.95 2.40
C GLY A 55 24.37 4.85 3.73
N ILE A 56 25.09 4.31 4.69
CA ILE A 56 24.70 4.15 6.06
C ILE A 56 25.54 5.13 6.89
N GLY A 57 24.87 6.11 7.49
CA GLY A 57 25.49 7.00 8.48
C GLY A 57 25.13 6.54 9.88
N HIS A 58 26.04 6.67 10.85
CA HIS A 58 25.80 6.40 12.26
C HIS A 58 26.02 7.66 13.11
N ASP A 59 25.16 7.86 14.10
CA ASP A 59 25.33 8.82 15.18
C ASP A 59 24.99 8.15 16.52
N LYS A 60 25.07 8.93 17.61
CA LYS A 60 24.70 8.49 18.97
C LYS A 60 23.26 7.95 19.12
N ASN A 61 22.39 8.18 18.13
CA ASN A 61 21.00 7.74 18.10
C ASN A 61 20.81 6.53 17.17
N GLY A 62 21.90 5.91 16.70
CA GLY A 62 21.87 4.75 15.82
C GLY A 62 22.26 5.12 14.39
N PHE A 63 21.82 4.31 13.44
CA PHE A 63 22.17 4.46 12.04
C PHE A 63 20.97 4.91 11.22
N LYS A 64 21.27 5.59 10.12
CA LYS A 64 20.27 5.99 9.13
C LYS A 64 20.82 5.69 7.75
N MET A 65 19.96 5.09 6.95
CA MET A 65 20.17 5.02 5.52
C MET A 65 19.95 6.41 4.93
N ALA A 66 20.96 6.90 4.23
CA ALA A 66 20.90 8.12 3.46
C ALA A 66 20.85 7.76 1.96
N GLU A 67 19.90 8.35 1.26
CA GLU A 67 19.89 8.40 -0.20
C GLU A 67 20.57 9.71 -0.62
N MET A 68 21.43 9.59 -1.63
CA MET A 68 22.26 10.70 -2.08
C MET A 68 22.33 10.73 -3.59
N PHE A 69 22.29 11.91 -4.16
CA PHE A 69 22.58 12.12 -5.57
C PHE A 69 23.93 12.82 -5.72
N VAL A 70 24.76 12.30 -6.61
CA VAL A 70 26.05 12.90 -6.97
C VAL A 70 26.09 13.12 -8.48
N PRO A 71 26.26 14.37 -8.96
CA PRO A 71 26.40 14.64 -10.39
C PRO A 71 27.69 14.01 -10.97
N GLN A 72 27.72 13.84 -12.30
CA GLN A 72 28.86 13.23 -13.00
C GLN A 72 30.22 13.87 -12.71
N ASP A 73 30.26 15.16 -12.39
CA ASP A 73 31.49 15.90 -12.11
C ASP A 73 32.05 15.66 -10.70
N LEU A 74 31.31 14.95 -9.83
CA LEU A 74 31.67 14.63 -8.45
C LEU A 74 32.01 15.87 -7.61
N LYS A 75 31.46 17.04 -7.93
CA LYS A 75 31.77 18.30 -7.20
C LYS A 75 30.81 18.60 -6.07
N SER A 76 29.67 17.92 -6.01
CA SER A 76 28.66 18.14 -4.97
C SER A 76 27.98 16.83 -4.60
N ILE A 77 27.27 16.86 -3.47
CA ILE A 77 26.41 15.78 -3.01
C ILE A 77 25.11 16.38 -2.51
N THR A 78 23.99 15.80 -2.91
CA THR A 78 22.67 16.16 -2.41
C THR A 78 22.13 14.98 -1.60
N ILE A 79 21.90 15.19 -0.30
CA ILE A 79 21.31 14.17 0.58
C ILE A 79 19.80 14.40 0.62
N GLY A 80 19.01 13.40 0.28
CA GLY A 80 17.56 13.54 0.25
C GLY A 80 16.85 12.40 -0.46
N LYS A 81 15.51 12.43 -0.43
CA LYS A 81 14.68 11.50 -1.18
C LYS A 81 14.62 11.94 -2.63
N THR A 82 14.79 11.00 -3.56
CA THR A 82 14.48 11.25 -4.96
C THR A 82 12.96 11.26 -5.16
N LEU A 83 12.51 12.06 -6.11
CA LEU A 83 11.14 12.04 -6.62
C LEU A 83 11.20 11.71 -8.11
N ASN A 84 10.10 11.22 -8.68
CA ASN A 84 9.94 11.16 -10.12
C ASN A 84 9.28 12.44 -10.65
N SER A 85 9.12 12.55 -11.97
CA SER A 85 8.48 13.71 -12.63
C SER A 85 7.08 14.02 -12.14
N ASN A 86 6.40 13.05 -11.51
CA ASN A 86 5.03 13.17 -11.04
C ASN A 86 4.97 13.48 -9.54
N GLY A 87 6.10 13.86 -8.91
CA GLY A 87 6.18 14.14 -7.48
C GLY A 87 5.98 12.92 -6.58
N LYS A 88 5.93 11.71 -7.15
CA LYS A 88 5.89 10.45 -6.40
C LYS A 88 7.31 9.99 -6.08
N LYS A 89 7.45 9.04 -5.15
CA LYS A 89 8.74 8.48 -4.71
C LYS A 89 9.59 8.08 -5.93
N GLY A 90 10.80 8.62 -6.00
CA GLY A 90 11.73 8.42 -7.10
C GLY A 90 12.42 7.05 -7.04
N TYR A 91 13.33 6.84 -7.98
CA TYR A 91 14.17 5.64 -8.00
C TYR A 91 15.02 5.57 -6.74
N THR A 92 15.09 4.39 -6.16
CA THR A 92 15.93 4.04 -5.03
C THR A 92 17.01 3.09 -5.53
N ALA A 93 18.28 3.34 -5.20
CA ALA A 93 19.36 2.42 -5.53
C ALA A 93 19.12 1.07 -4.79
N PRO A 94 19.08 -0.07 -5.50
CA PRO A 94 18.99 -1.36 -4.85
C PRO A 94 20.25 -1.62 -4.02
N VAL A 95 20.08 -2.25 -2.86
CA VAL A 95 21.21 -2.69 -2.05
C VAL A 95 21.89 -3.86 -2.78
N THR A 96 23.19 -3.77 -3.04
CA THR A 96 23.95 -4.85 -3.70
C THR A 96 24.27 -5.95 -2.69
N LYS A 97 24.69 -7.14 -3.15
CA LYS A 97 25.19 -8.20 -2.24
C LYS A 97 26.38 -7.74 -1.39
N GLU A 98 27.23 -6.89 -1.94
CA GLU A 98 28.33 -6.27 -1.22
C GLU A 98 27.83 -5.21 -0.22
N GLY A 99 26.85 -4.41 -0.63
CA GLY A 99 26.10 -3.52 0.24
C GLY A 99 25.42 -4.26 1.40
N GLU A 100 24.88 -5.46 1.18
CA GLU A 100 24.33 -6.31 2.24
C GLU A 100 25.41 -6.75 3.22
N LYS A 101 26.62 -7.10 2.75
CA LYS A 101 27.76 -7.40 3.63
C LYS A 101 28.18 -6.19 4.44
N ILE A 102 28.30 -5.02 3.81
CA ILE A 102 28.63 -3.75 4.48
C ILE A 102 27.56 -3.43 5.53
N ILE A 103 26.28 -3.52 5.17
CA ILE A 103 25.16 -3.34 6.10
C ILE A 103 25.21 -4.36 7.23
N ASN A 104 25.56 -5.62 6.96
CA ASN A 104 25.67 -6.66 7.99
C ASN A 104 26.87 -6.41 8.92
N ASN A 105 27.99 -5.93 8.40
CA ASN A 105 29.15 -5.53 9.21
C ASN A 105 28.82 -4.28 10.05
N PHE A 106 28.18 -3.27 9.47
CA PHE A 106 27.70 -2.09 10.18
C PHE A 106 26.64 -2.47 11.22
N LYS A 107 25.80 -3.46 10.90
CA LYS A 107 24.87 -4.06 11.83
C LYS A 107 25.60 -4.72 12.99
N GLU A 108 26.54 -5.63 12.76
CA GLU A 108 27.32 -6.26 13.83
C GLU A 108 28.11 -5.24 14.66
N LYS A 109 28.66 -4.21 14.02
CA LYS A 109 29.51 -3.18 14.64
C LYS A 109 28.74 -2.10 15.40
N TYR A 110 27.52 -1.73 14.96
CA TYR A 110 26.78 -0.59 15.50
C TYR A 110 25.32 -0.89 15.91
N LEU A 111 24.77 -2.09 15.65
CA LEU A 111 23.35 -2.43 15.93
C LEU A 111 23.07 -3.80 16.56
N ILE A 112 23.88 -4.80 16.29
CA ILE A 112 23.61 -6.18 16.67
C ILE A 112 24.51 -6.51 17.84
N THR A 113 24.19 -5.90 18.96
CA THR A 113 24.09 -6.73 20.16
C THR A 113 22.67 -7.28 20.35
N ASN A 114 21.63 -6.82 19.62
CA ASN A 114 20.27 -7.25 20.01
C ASN A 114 19.07 -7.18 19.03
N LEU A 115 19.21 -7.37 17.70
CA LEU A 115 18.03 -7.52 16.82
C LEU A 115 17.07 -8.60 17.37
N GLU A 116 17.62 -9.72 17.80
CA GLU A 116 16.85 -10.80 18.42
C GLU A 116 16.21 -10.37 19.75
N SER A 117 16.83 -9.48 20.55
CA SER A 117 16.10 -8.91 21.70
C SER A 117 15.03 -7.94 21.30
N LEU A 118 15.18 -7.14 20.24
CA LEU A 118 14.08 -6.29 19.78
C LEU A 118 12.87 -7.17 19.43
N LYS A 119 13.10 -8.25 18.68
CA LYS A 119 12.07 -9.25 18.36
C LYS A 119 11.46 -9.90 19.61
N ARG A 120 12.29 -10.29 20.59
CA ARG A 120 11.82 -10.85 21.88
C ARG A 120 11.02 -9.84 22.71
N ASN A 121 11.44 -8.57 22.71
CA ASN A 121 10.87 -7.49 23.52
C ASN A 121 9.58 -6.91 22.95
N ALA A 122 9.23 -7.22 21.70
CA ALA A 122 7.92 -6.93 21.15
C ALA A 122 6.82 -7.58 22.03
N ALA A 123 5.68 -6.91 22.16
CA ALA A 123 4.55 -7.39 22.93
C ALA A 123 3.96 -8.69 22.35
N PHE A 124 3.97 -8.81 21.02
CA PHE A 124 3.57 -10.01 20.26
C PHE A 124 4.03 -9.91 18.81
N VAL A 125 3.73 -10.96 18.03
CA VAL A 125 3.97 -11.01 16.58
C VAL A 125 2.63 -11.12 15.85
N TYR A 126 2.47 -10.38 14.75
CA TYR A 126 1.30 -10.44 13.88
C TYR A 126 1.72 -10.78 12.44
N GLY A 127 0.93 -11.60 11.76
CA GLY A 127 1.23 -12.07 10.40
C GLY A 127 2.22 -13.24 10.36
N THR A 128 2.36 -13.85 9.19
CA THR A 128 3.14 -15.09 8.99
C THR A 128 4.18 -14.99 7.88
N GLY A 129 4.33 -13.80 7.30
CA GLY A 129 5.19 -13.56 6.16
C GLY A 129 6.70 -13.66 6.45
N LYS A 130 7.47 -13.59 5.36
CA LYS A 130 8.95 -13.58 5.43
C LYS A 130 9.52 -12.17 5.56
N GLU A 131 8.78 -11.15 5.14
CA GLU A 131 9.23 -9.76 5.26
C GLU A 131 8.94 -9.22 6.65
N GLU A 132 10.01 -8.91 7.39
CA GLU A 132 9.93 -8.55 8.80
C GLU A 132 9.95 -7.04 9.00
N TYR A 133 9.05 -6.56 9.87
CA TYR A 133 8.95 -5.16 10.27
C TYR A 133 8.63 -5.05 11.76
N PHE A 134 8.96 -3.91 12.34
CA PHE A 134 8.49 -3.48 13.64
C PHE A 134 7.31 -2.54 13.48
N LEU A 135 6.28 -2.72 14.30
CA LEU A 135 5.11 -1.84 14.35
C LEU A 135 4.98 -1.25 15.75
N VAL A 136 5.00 0.06 15.86
CA VAL A 136 4.56 0.76 17.08
C VAL A 136 3.09 1.17 16.88
N THR A 137 2.20 0.69 17.76
CA THR A 137 0.76 0.89 17.64
C THR A 137 0.12 1.16 18.99
N ASP A 138 -1.02 1.83 18.99
CA ASP A 138 -1.81 2.13 20.18
C ASP A 138 -3.25 1.60 19.96
N PRO A 139 -3.79 0.76 20.87
CA PRO A 139 -5.13 0.17 20.73
C PRO A 139 -6.27 1.18 20.60
N ASP A 140 -6.13 2.38 21.15
CA ASP A 140 -7.17 3.41 21.15
C ASP A 140 -6.97 4.45 20.04
N CYS A 141 -5.88 4.36 19.27
CA CYS A 141 -5.59 5.28 18.18
C CYS A 141 -6.46 5.02 16.93
N PRO A 142 -7.27 6.00 16.47
CA PRO A 142 -8.10 5.84 15.27
C PRO A 142 -7.30 5.56 13.99
N TYR A 143 -6.07 6.09 13.87
CA TYR A 143 -5.19 5.82 12.74
C TYR A 143 -4.61 4.40 12.79
N CYS A 144 -4.32 3.87 13.98
CA CYS A 144 -3.90 2.48 14.15
C CYS A 144 -5.01 1.50 13.75
N LYS A 145 -6.26 1.80 14.11
CA LYS A 145 -7.44 1.04 13.64
C LYS A 145 -7.54 1.03 12.10
N ARG A 146 -7.27 2.16 11.44
CA ARG A 146 -7.26 2.21 9.96
C ARG A 146 -6.11 1.38 9.40
N PHE A 147 -4.93 1.46 10.02
CA PHE A 147 -3.74 0.70 9.62
C PHE A 147 -3.99 -0.82 9.70
N ASP A 148 -4.58 -1.31 10.79
CA ASP A 148 -4.92 -2.74 10.98
C ASP A 148 -5.76 -3.31 9.82
N LYS A 149 -6.81 -2.58 9.41
CA LYS A 149 -7.64 -2.96 8.25
C LYS A 149 -6.88 -2.97 6.92
N MET A 150 -5.86 -2.14 6.80
CA MET A 150 -5.07 -2.02 5.58
C MET A 150 -3.99 -3.10 5.46
N ILE A 151 -3.50 -3.64 6.58
CA ILE A 151 -2.50 -4.72 6.58
C ILE A 151 -3.11 -6.12 6.50
N GLU A 152 -4.37 -6.30 6.91
CA GLU A 152 -5.06 -7.60 6.88
C GLU A 152 -4.90 -8.34 5.53
N PRO A 153 -5.05 -7.68 4.35
CA PRO A 153 -4.90 -8.36 3.06
C PRO A 153 -3.48 -8.84 2.72
N ILE A 154 -2.46 -8.38 3.46
CA ILE A 154 -1.04 -8.71 3.24
C ILE A 154 -0.41 -9.41 4.46
N ALA A 155 -1.20 -9.81 5.45
CA ALA A 155 -0.71 -10.43 6.69
C ALA A 155 0.00 -11.77 6.47
N ASP A 156 -0.25 -12.44 5.34
CA ASP A 156 0.48 -13.65 4.91
C ASP A 156 1.82 -13.33 4.22
N LYS A 157 2.07 -12.06 3.86
CA LYS A 157 3.30 -11.60 3.19
C LYS A 157 4.30 -10.97 4.15
N ILE A 158 3.80 -10.37 5.22
CA ILE A 158 4.61 -9.66 6.21
C ILE A 158 4.53 -10.31 7.59
N LYS A 159 5.53 -10.02 8.42
CA LYS A 159 5.59 -10.36 9.84
C LYS A 159 5.92 -9.10 10.64
N LEU A 160 5.03 -8.76 11.57
CA LEU A 160 5.10 -7.55 12.38
C LEU A 160 5.46 -7.91 13.82
N TYR A 161 6.56 -7.37 14.31
CA TYR A 161 6.93 -7.36 15.73
C TYR A 161 6.29 -6.13 16.38
N VAL A 162 5.23 -6.34 17.15
CA VAL A 162 4.35 -5.27 17.61
C VAL A 162 4.78 -4.75 18.97
N TYR A 163 5.01 -3.44 19.06
CA TYR A 163 5.20 -2.67 20.28
C TYR A 163 3.93 -1.89 20.56
N LEU A 164 3.38 -2.08 21.77
CA LEU A 164 2.20 -1.36 22.22
C LEU A 164 2.61 -0.07 22.92
N GLU A 165 2.01 1.03 22.47
CA GLU A 165 2.09 2.34 23.11
C GLU A 165 0.75 2.66 23.79
N ASN A 166 0.83 3.48 24.83
CA ASN A 166 -0.31 4.13 25.46
C ASN A 166 -0.03 5.64 25.42
N LEU A 167 -0.49 6.30 24.36
CA LEU A 167 -0.30 7.74 24.21
C LEU A 167 -0.94 8.47 25.38
N ASN A 168 -0.21 9.37 26.02
CA ASN A 168 -0.71 10.16 27.15
C ASN A 168 -1.62 11.31 26.67
N ILE A 169 -2.75 10.96 26.07
CA ILE A 169 -3.77 11.88 25.55
C ILE A 169 -5.17 11.39 25.91
N GLN A 170 -6.13 12.31 25.94
CA GLN A 170 -7.51 11.98 26.32
C GLN A 170 -8.08 10.89 25.41
N GLY A 171 -8.63 9.85 26.04
CA GLY A 171 -9.30 8.75 25.36
C GLY A 171 -8.41 7.54 25.06
N HIS A 172 -7.12 7.59 25.37
CA HIS A 172 -6.18 6.47 25.29
C HIS A 172 -5.99 5.89 26.68
N GLU A 173 -6.55 4.71 26.91
CA GLU A 173 -6.65 4.12 28.24
C GLU A 173 -5.51 3.14 28.47
N LYS A 174 -4.78 3.29 29.59
CA LYS A 174 -3.82 2.28 30.07
C LYS A 174 -4.42 0.87 30.06
N ALA A 175 -5.70 0.80 30.41
CA ALA A 175 -6.44 -0.44 30.51
C ALA A 175 -6.64 -1.15 29.15
N SER A 176 -6.62 -0.43 28.02
CA SER A 176 -6.68 -1.05 26.69
C SER A 176 -5.41 -1.85 26.39
N VAL A 177 -4.23 -1.28 26.66
CA VAL A 177 -2.94 -2.00 26.51
C VAL A 177 -2.86 -3.17 27.49
N GLN A 178 -3.21 -2.96 28.77
CA GLN A 178 -3.25 -4.04 29.76
C GLN A 178 -4.20 -5.17 29.34
N ARG A 179 -5.34 -4.83 28.72
CA ARG A 179 -6.27 -5.82 28.19
C ARG A 179 -5.61 -6.65 27.10
N ILE A 180 -4.92 -6.05 26.13
CA ILE A 180 -4.22 -6.83 25.09
C ILE A 180 -3.14 -7.71 25.70
N LEU A 181 -2.35 -7.19 26.64
CA LEU A 181 -1.26 -7.94 27.28
C LEU A 181 -1.73 -9.10 28.15
N SER A 182 -2.96 -9.07 28.65
CA SER A 182 -3.51 -10.18 29.43
C SER A 182 -3.70 -11.49 28.65
N TYR A 183 -3.85 -11.41 27.33
CA TYR A 183 -4.07 -12.58 26.50
C TYR A 183 -2.74 -13.29 26.25
N PRO A 184 -2.77 -14.61 26.00
CA PRO A 184 -1.59 -15.34 25.54
C PRO A 184 -0.93 -14.63 24.37
N ARG A 185 0.41 -14.58 24.35
CA ARG A 185 1.18 -13.80 23.37
C ARG A 185 0.77 -14.04 21.91
N ASN A 186 0.38 -15.28 21.58
CA ASN A 186 -0.05 -15.65 20.22
C ASN A 186 -1.44 -15.14 19.85
N ASP A 187 -2.30 -14.83 20.83
CA ASP A 187 -3.68 -14.40 20.62
C ASP A 187 -3.81 -12.86 20.60
N ARG A 188 -2.79 -12.14 21.10
CA ARG A 188 -2.81 -10.67 21.26
C ARG A 188 -3.08 -9.92 19.97
N GLY A 189 -2.57 -10.41 18.84
CA GLY A 189 -2.83 -9.80 17.53
C GLY A 189 -4.31 -9.84 17.15
N THR A 190 -4.94 -11.00 17.31
CA THR A 190 -6.38 -11.17 17.07
C THR A 190 -7.21 -10.31 18.01
N GLU A 191 -6.85 -10.25 19.29
CA GLU A 191 -7.56 -9.44 20.27
C GLU A 191 -7.38 -7.94 20.06
N LEU A 192 -6.22 -7.50 19.57
CA LEU A 192 -6.00 -6.12 19.15
C LEU A 192 -6.91 -5.75 17.97
N SER A 193 -6.97 -6.58 16.93
CA SER A 193 -7.85 -6.34 15.77
C SER A 193 -9.34 -6.37 16.18
N LYS A 194 -9.74 -7.21 17.15
CA LYS A 194 -11.10 -7.18 17.72
C LYS A 194 -11.39 -5.87 18.46
N HIS A 195 -10.46 -5.41 19.31
CA HIS A 195 -10.58 -4.13 20.02
C HIS A 195 -10.75 -2.97 19.04
N PHE A 196 -9.95 -2.93 17.97
CA PHE A 196 -10.11 -1.95 16.91
C PHE A 196 -11.51 -1.99 16.28
N ASN A 197 -12.07 -3.18 16.02
CA ASN A 197 -13.38 -3.30 15.38
C ASN A 197 -14.56 -2.97 16.31
N GLN A 198 -14.51 -3.37 17.57
CA GLN A 198 -15.62 -3.25 18.53
C GLN A 198 -15.67 -1.88 19.25
N GLY A 199 -14.65 -1.04 19.11
CA GLY A 199 -14.56 0.26 19.81
C GLY A 199 -14.10 0.10 21.26
N LYS A 200 -14.23 1.13 22.10
CA LYS A 200 -13.83 1.06 23.52
C LYS A 200 -14.61 -0.06 24.25
N ILE A 201 -14.01 -1.25 24.34
CA ILE A 201 -14.58 -2.35 25.11
C ILE A 201 -14.45 -1.98 26.58
N LYS A 202 -15.54 -2.11 27.35
CA LYS A 202 -15.49 -1.96 28.82
C LYS A 202 -14.38 -2.87 29.35
N VAL A 203 -13.35 -2.25 29.91
CA VAL A 203 -12.33 -2.94 30.68
C VAL A 203 -13.06 -3.67 31.79
N LEU A 204 -12.90 -5.00 31.85
CA LEU A 204 -13.51 -5.79 32.92
C LEU A 204 -12.93 -5.28 34.25
N LYS A 205 -13.78 -4.76 35.13
CA LYS A 205 -13.39 -4.34 36.49
C LYS A 205 -12.67 -5.52 37.16
N GLY A 206 -11.44 -5.30 37.65
CA GLY A 206 -10.60 -6.33 38.28
C GLY A 206 -9.50 -6.92 37.39
N PHE A 207 -9.51 -6.65 36.09
CA PHE A 207 -8.53 -7.22 35.16
C PHE A 207 -7.16 -6.53 35.20
N SER A 208 -7.12 -5.23 35.50
CA SER A 208 -5.88 -4.44 35.61
C SER A 208 -5.13 -4.67 36.92
N SER A 209 -5.60 -5.59 37.78
CA SER A 209 -5.21 -5.68 39.19
C SER A 209 -4.26 -6.84 39.52
N SER A 210 -4.02 -7.77 38.58
CA SER A 210 -3.04 -8.83 38.85
C SER A 210 -1.62 -8.28 38.76
N ASN A 211 -0.78 -8.54 39.76
CA ASN A 211 0.61 -8.06 39.81
C ASN A 211 1.38 -8.42 38.52
N LYS A 212 1.13 -9.61 37.97
CA LYS A 212 1.74 -10.08 36.71
C LYS A 212 1.42 -9.21 35.49
N ILE A 213 0.15 -8.79 35.33
CA ILE A 213 -0.24 -7.91 34.21
C ILE A 213 0.34 -6.51 34.39
N VAL A 214 0.44 -6.03 35.63
CA VAL A 214 1.08 -4.74 35.93
C VAL A 214 2.56 -4.78 35.57
N GLU A 215 3.29 -5.80 36.00
CA GLU A 215 4.70 -6.01 35.65
C GLU A 215 4.91 -6.14 34.13
N GLU A 216 4.07 -6.91 33.45
CA GLU A 216 4.16 -7.06 32.00
C GLU A 216 3.84 -5.75 31.27
N PHE A 217 2.88 -4.97 31.76
CA PHE A 217 2.60 -3.64 31.23
C PHE A 217 3.79 -2.69 31.39
N GLU A 218 4.39 -2.60 32.58
CA GLU A 218 5.55 -1.71 32.81
C GLU A 218 6.77 -2.17 31.99
N SER A 219 6.97 -3.48 31.83
CA SER A 219 8.00 -4.05 30.94
C SER A 219 7.75 -3.71 29.48
N SER A 220 6.52 -3.91 28.98
CA SER A 220 6.13 -3.54 27.61
C SER A 220 6.32 -2.05 27.37
N LYS A 221 5.89 -1.19 28.29
CA LYS A 221 6.05 0.26 28.21
C LYS A 221 7.53 0.66 28.16
N LYS A 222 8.38 0.08 29.01
CA LYS A 222 9.83 0.32 28.99
C LYS A 222 10.44 -0.10 27.66
N ASN A 223 10.07 -1.28 27.15
CA ASN A 223 10.57 -1.81 25.88
C ASN A 223 10.14 -0.94 24.69
N THR A 224 8.88 -0.50 24.65
CA THR A 224 8.37 0.42 23.63
C THR A 224 9.11 1.76 23.70
N ALA A 225 9.32 2.33 24.89
CA ALA A 225 10.04 3.61 25.05
C ALA A 225 11.50 3.53 24.58
N ILE A 226 12.20 2.44 24.89
CA ILE A 226 13.57 2.18 24.39
C ILE A 226 13.55 2.09 22.86
N PHE A 227 12.63 1.29 22.30
CA PHE A 227 12.50 1.13 20.84
C PHE A 227 12.22 2.48 20.16
N MET A 228 11.24 3.23 20.66
CA MET A 228 10.86 4.52 20.09
C MET A 228 11.99 5.54 20.16
N LYS A 229 12.72 5.59 21.27
CA LYS A 229 13.92 6.45 21.41
C LYS A 229 15.01 6.06 20.43
N GLN A 230 15.32 4.76 20.33
CA GLN A 230 16.36 4.23 19.46
C GLN A 230 16.09 4.53 17.98
N PHE A 231 14.83 4.46 17.54
CA PHE A 231 14.48 4.69 16.14
C PHE A 231 13.84 6.06 15.87
N ASN A 232 13.87 6.98 16.86
CA ASN A 232 13.25 8.31 16.79
C ASN A 232 11.78 8.25 16.29
N VAL A 233 11.03 7.26 16.77
CA VAL A 233 9.57 7.15 16.57
C VAL A 233 8.90 8.19 17.45
N ARG A 234 7.98 8.97 16.87
CA ARG A 234 7.29 10.08 17.57
C ARG A 234 5.79 9.88 17.70
N GLY A 235 5.24 8.79 17.19
CA GLY A 235 3.80 8.54 17.24
C GLY A 235 3.41 7.19 16.64
N THR A 236 2.11 6.96 16.60
CA THR A 236 1.49 5.71 16.15
C THR A 236 0.44 5.96 15.06
N PRO A 237 0.25 5.05 14.10
CA PRO A 237 1.07 3.87 13.84
C PRO A 237 2.42 4.27 13.23
N SER A 238 3.49 3.58 13.62
CA SER A 238 4.80 3.71 12.97
C SER A 238 5.32 2.35 12.56
N LEU A 239 5.60 2.20 11.26
CA LEU A 239 6.16 0.98 10.68
C LEU A 239 7.65 1.22 10.38
N ILE A 240 8.50 0.33 10.88
CA ILE A 240 9.96 0.40 10.73
C ILE A 240 10.45 -0.93 10.19
N ASP A 241 11.34 -0.92 9.21
CA ASP A 241 11.98 -2.17 8.77
C ASP A 241 13.00 -2.69 9.79
N VAL A 242 13.49 -3.91 9.59
CA VAL A 242 14.58 -4.47 10.40
C VAL A 242 15.89 -3.68 10.33
N TYR A 243 15.96 -2.64 9.49
CA TYR A 243 17.07 -1.72 9.34
C TYR A 243 16.80 -0.35 9.99
N GLY A 244 15.81 -0.24 10.89
CA GLY A 244 15.54 1.01 11.60
C GLY A 244 15.00 2.13 10.72
N SER A 245 14.67 1.86 9.45
CA SER A 245 14.18 2.85 8.50
C SER A 245 12.65 2.89 8.51
N PRO A 246 12.02 4.07 8.70
CA PRO A 246 10.58 4.22 8.60
C PRO A 246 10.05 3.79 7.23
N LYS A 247 8.92 3.07 7.21
CA LYS A 247 8.23 2.63 6.01
C LYS A 247 6.86 3.28 5.89
N ASP A 248 6.54 3.60 4.64
CA ASP A 248 5.21 4.05 4.25
C ASP A 248 4.32 2.83 3.98
N LEU A 249 3.17 2.77 4.65
CA LEU A 249 2.23 1.65 4.53
C LEU A 249 1.68 1.51 3.11
N ASN A 250 1.39 2.63 2.42
CA ASN A 250 0.85 2.58 1.07
C ASN A 250 1.84 1.95 0.09
N SER A 251 3.12 2.26 0.24
CA SER A 251 4.22 1.67 -0.54
C SER A 251 4.31 0.16 -0.29
N LEU A 252 4.18 -0.28 0.98
CA LEU A 252 4.20 -1.70 1.32
C LEU A 252 3.00 -2.44 0.72
N ILE A 253 1.80 -1.89 0.86
CA ILE A 253 0.59 -2.45 0.27
C ILE A 253 0.72 -2.50 -1.25
N GLN A 254 1.26 -1.47 -1.90
CA GLN A 254 1.47 -1.47 -3.35
C GLN A 254 2.45 -2.55 -3.79
N ALA A 255 3.54 -2.77 -3.04
CA ALA A 255 4.49 -3.84 -3.34
C ALA A 255 3.87 -5.24 -3.25
N HIS A 256 2.88 -5.41 -2.36
CA HIS A 256 2.19 -6.68 -2.11
C HIS A 256 0.79 -6.78 -2.71
N LYS A 257 0.32 -5.73 -3.39
CA LYS A 257 -0.95 -5.75 -4.11
C LYS A 257 -0.79 -6.82 -5.18
N LYS A 258 -1.48 -7.94 -4.98
CA LYS A 258 -1.74 -8.92 -6.02
C LYS A 258 -2.32 -8.13 -7.19
N THR A 259 -1.54 -7.96 -8.25
CA THR A 259 -2.09 -7.52 -9.53
C THR A 259 -3.09 -8.59 -9.91
N SER A 260 -4.37 -8.30 -9.75
CA SER A 260 -5.39 -9.15 -10.33
C SER A 260 -5.07 -9.18 -11.81
N SER A 261 -4.70 -10.33 -12.36
CA SER A 261 -4.61 -10.50 -13.80
C SER A 261 -5.83 -11.25 -14.26
N ILE A 262 -6.38 -10.83 -15.38
CA ILE A 262 -7.42 -11.54 -16.09
C ILE A 262 -6.81 -12.08 -17.37
N SER A 263 -7.14 -13.30 -17.76
CA SER A 263 -6.60 -13.83 -19.02
C SER A 263 -7.09 -12.97 -20.20
N PRO A 264 -6.22 -12.63 -21.17
CA PRO A 264 -6.63 -11.95 -22.41
C PRO A 264 -7.76 -12.68 -23.14
N GLN A 265 -7.77 -14.03 -23.07
CA GLN A 265 -8.84 -14.83 -23.66
C GLN A 265 -10.19 -14.55 -22.99
N VAL A 266 -10.23 -14.35 -21.67
CA VAL A 266 -11.47 -13.99 -20.95
C VAL A 266 -11.95 -12.60 -21.39
N LEU A 267 -11.05 -11.63 -21.52
CA LEU A 267 -11.40 -10.29 -22.02
C LEU A 267 -11.98 -10.35 -23.44
N LYS A 268 -11.38 -11.15 -24.31
CA LYS A 268 -11.88 -11.40 -25.67
C LYS A 268 -13.26 -12.05 -25.63
N GLN A 269 -13.46 -13.09 -24.82
CA GLN A 269 -14.75 -13.77 -24.65
C GLN A 269 -15.85 -12.80 -24.19
N LEU A 270 -15.58 -11.95 -23.20
CA LEU A 270 -16.55 -10.96 -22.72
C LEU A 270 -16.97 -9.96 -23.81
N ARG A 271 -16.01 -9.57 -24.66
CA ARG A 271 -16.28 -8.71 -25.82
C ARG A 271 -17.08 -9.43 -26.88
N ASP A 272 -16.71 -10.67 -27.21
CA ASP A 272 -17.38 -11.47 -28.23
C ASP A 272 -18.82 -11.86 -27.79
N MET A 273 -19.05 -11.98 -26.48
CA MET A 273 -20.38 -12.12 -25.87
C MET A 273 -21.15 -10.79 -25.78
N ASN A 274 -20.59 -9.68 -26.27
CA ASN A 274 -21.19 -8.34 -26.26
C ASN A 274 -21.64 -7.89 -24.85
N MET A 275 -20.83 -8.22 -23.83
CA MET A 275 -21.14 -7.95 -22.41
C MET A 275 -20.79 -6.52 -21.96
N GLY A 276 -20.37 -5.66 -22.89
CA GLY A 276 -19.94 -4.29 -22.59
C GLY A 276 -20.13 -3.32 -23.75
N VAL A 277 -19.70 -2.07 -23.56
CA VAL A 277 -19.69 -1.02 -24.59
C VAL A 277 -18.27 -0.66 -24.96
N GLY A 278 -17.94 -0.76 -26.24
CA GLY A 278 -16.70 -0.22 -26.79
C GLY A 278 -16.82 1.27 -27.09
N PHE A 279 -15.82 2.03 -26.65
CA PHE A 279 -15.62 3.44 -26.98
C PHE A 279 -14.30 3.58 -27.73
N GLY A 280 -14.35 4.06 -28.98
CA GLY A 280 -13.18 4.16 -29.85
C GLY A 280 -12.96 2.92 -30.73
N LYS A 281 -12.08 3.03 -31.72
CA LYS A 281 -11.83 1.97 -32.72
C LYS A 281 -10.87 0.87 -32.23
N ASN A 282 -9.92 1.22 -31.36
CA ASN A 282 -8.87 0.31 -30.89
C ASN A 282 -8.97 0.14 -29.37
N ILE A 283 -9.62 -0.93 -28.90
CA ILE A 283 -9.74 -1.20 -27.46
C ILE A 283 -8.36 -1.52 -26.87
N THR A 284 -7.86 -0.63 -26.01
CA THR A 284 -6.60 -0.78 -25.29
C THR A 284 -6.81 -1.06 -23.80
N LYS A 285 -8.01 -0.77 -23.27
CA LYS A 285 -8.35 -0.93 -21.85
C LYS A 285 -9.74 -1.55 -21.66
N TYR A 286 -9.89 -2.31 -20.58
CA TYR A 286 -11.15 -2.89 -20.13
C TYR A 286 -11.49 -2.33 -18.76
N ILE A 287 -12.66 -1.73 -18.60
CA ILE A 287 -13.15 -1.19 -17.33
C ILE A 287 -14.28 -2.07 -16.84
N PHE A 288 -14.13 -2.60 -15.64
CA PHE A 288 -15.20 -3.27 -14.93
C PHE A 288 -15.70 -2.34 -13.82
N ALA A 289 -16.97 -1.97 -13.87
CA ALA A 289 -17.57 -1.06 -12.90
C ALA A 289 -18.79 -1.69 -12.23
N LYS A 290 -18.93 -1.51 -10.92
CA LYS A 290 -20.17 -1.87 -10.21
C LYS A 290 -21.29 -0.92 -10.62
N ALA A 291 -22.50 -1.44 -10.82
CA ALA A 291 -23.67 -0.66 -11.22
C ALA A 291 -24.31 0.11 -10.03
N TYR A 292 -23.54 0.94 -9.31
CA TYR A 292 -24.04 1.78 -8.21
C TYR A 292 -23.14 2.99 -7.91
N GLY A 293 -23.77 4.10 -7.52
CA GLY A 293 -23.14 5.18 -6.76
C GLY A 293 -22.57 6.35 -7.56
N SER A 294 -21.97 7.30 -6.84
CA SER A 294 -21.33 8.51 -7.36
C SER A 294 -20.15 8.24 -8.29
N HIS A 295 -19.64 7.01 -8.35
CA HIS A 295 -18.51 6.62 -9.21
C HIS A 295 -18.91 6.27 -10.66
N LEU A 296 -20.19 6.31 -11.01
CA LEU A 296 -20.64 6.28 -12.40
C LEU A 296 -20.93 7.67 -12.97
N THR A 297 -20.84 8.74 -12.16
CA THR A 297 -20.81 10.13 -12.65
C THR A 297 -19.61 10.41 -13.57
N PHE A 298 -18.59 9.54 -13.50
CA PHE A 298 -17.46 9.49 -14.44
C PHE A 298 -17.88 9.17 -15.88
N PHE A 299 -19.09 8.65 -16.11
CA PHE A 299 -19.66 8.43 -17.43
C PHE A 299 -20.65 9.54 -17.80
N SER A 300 -20.35 10.79 -17.46
CA SER A 300 -21.07 11.94 -18.01
C SER A 300 -20.70 12.18 -19.49
N SER A 301 -21.51 12.97 -20.20
CA SER A 301 -21.34 13.22 -21.65
C SER A 301 -19.95 13.74 -22.03
N SER A 302 -19.28 14.50 -21.16
CA SER A 302 -17.93 15.01 -21.41
C SER A 302 -16.87 13.90 -21.40
N TYR A 303 -16.93 13.00 -20.42
CA TYR A 303 -15.96 11.89 -20.28
C TYR A 303 -16.10 10.82 -21.37
N PHE A 304 -17.30 10.62 -21.93
CA PHE A 304 -17.49 9.69 -23.04
C PHE A 304 -16.63 10.03 -24.27
N ASN A 305 -16.38 11.32 -24.52
CA ASN A 305 -15.53 11.74 -25.62
C ASN A 305 -14.05 11.42 -25.37
N ASP A 306 -13.60 11.48 -24.12
CA ASP A 306 -12.23 11.12 -23.76
C ASP A 306 -12.02 9.60 -23.75
N LEU A 307 -13.01 8.83 -23.31
CA LEU A 307 -13.00 7.37 -23.43
C LEU A 307 -12.90 6.91 -24.90
N LYS A 308 -13.57 7.61 -25.84
CA LYS A 308 -13.44 7.33 -27.28
C LYS A 308 -12.02 7.51 -27.81
N LYS A 309 -11.28 8.50 -27.30
CA LYS A 309 -9.88 8.74 -27.69
C LYS A 309 -8.95 7.64 -27.16
N GLN A 310 -9.26 7.10 -25.99
CA GLN A 310 -8.41 6.10 -25.32
C GLN A 310 -8.67 4.66 -25.76
N GLY A 311 -9.83 4.35 -26.35
CA GLY A 311 -10.13 3.00 -26.78
C GLY A 311 -10.44 2.09 -25.59
N VAL A 312 -11.67 2.12 -25.09
CA VAL A 312 -12.05 1.51 -23.81
C VAL A 312 -13.27 0.61 -23.98
N TYR A 313 -13.27 -0.56 -23.33
CA TYR A 313 -14.43 -1.45 -23.27
C TYR A 313 -14.98 -1.53 -21.84
N VAL A 314 -16.21 -1.06 -21.62
CA VAL A 314 -16.83 -0.96 -20.29
C VAL A 314 -17.79 -2.11 -20.05
N ILE A 315 -17.60 -2.84 -18.95
CA ILE A 315 -18.41 -3.99 -18.51
C ILE A 315 -19.03 -3.66 -17.16
N LEU A 316 -20.36 -3.78 -17.04
CA LEU A 316 -21.04 -3.62 -15.75
C LEU A 316 -21.04 -4.93 -14.98
N GLN A 317 -20.52 -4.87 -13.75
CA GLN A 317 -20.52 -5.98 -12.80
C GLN A 317 -21.82 -5.96 -11.98
N ALA A 318 -22.43 -7.12 -11.84
CA ALA A 318 -23.49 -7.36 -10.86
C ALA A 318 -22.89 -7.85 -9.53
N ASP A 319 -23.37 -7.33 -8.40
CA ASP A 319 -23.06 -7.86 -7.07
C ASP A 319 -24.19 -8.76 -6.60
N LYS A 320 -23.90 -10.05 -6.36
CA LYS A 320 -24.90 -11.06 -5.97
C LYS A 320 -25.65 -10.71 -4.67
N GLY A 321 -25.07 -9.84 -3.82
CA GLY A 321 -25.72 -9.38 -2.58
C GLY A 321 -26.56 -8.12 -2.73
N ASN A 322 -26.66 -7.53 -3.93
CA ASN A 322 -27.33 -6.26 -4.15
C ASN A 322 -28.30 -6.33 -5.34
N GLU A 323 -29.59 -6.50 -5.03
CA GLU A 323 -30.68 -6.62 -6.01
C GLU A 323 -30.69 -5.46 -7.04
N PHE A 324 -30.41 -4.24 -6.59
CA PHE A 324 -30.39 -3.05 -7.42
C PHE A 324 -29.25 -3.09 -8.46
N GLN A 325 -28.06 -3.55 -8.08
CA GLN A 325 -26.94 -3.73 -9.01
C GLN A 325 -27.22 -4.85 -10.02
N ILE A 326 -27.89 -5.91 -9.57
CA ILE A 326 -28.30 -7.04 -10.44
C ILE A 326 -29.30 -6.55 -11.49
N LYS A 327 -30.34 -5.80 -11.10
CA LYS A 327 -31.35 -5.25 -12.04
C LYS A 327 -30.72 -4.34 -13.09
N ASN A 328 -29.84 -3.43 -12.69
CA ASN A 328 -29.16 -2.51 -13.60
C ASN A 328 -28.25 -3.24 -14.59
N ALA A 329 -27.48 -4.22 -14.11
CA ALA A 329 -26.62 -5.04 -14.95
C ALA A 329 -27.46 -5.90 -15.94
N LEU A 330 -28.56 -6.47 -15.49
CA LEU A 330 -29.49 -7.23 -16.33
C LEU A 330 -30.15 -6.36 -17.41
N TYR A 331 -30.57 -5.15 -17.08
CA TYR A 331 -31.12 -4.21 -18.07
C TYR A 331 -30.08 -3.87 -19.14
N PHE A 332 -28.84 -3.57 -18.74
CA PHE A 332 -27.76 -3.27 -19.65
C PHE A 332 -27.46 -4.44 -20.60
N VAL A 333 -27.37 -5.66 -20.05
CA VAL A 333 -27.02 -6.85 -20.84
C VAL A 333 -28.18 -7.36 -21.70
N SER A 334 -29.43 -7.14 -21.31
CA SER A 334 -30.61 -7.47 -22.13
C SER A 334 -30.88 -6.46 -23.25
N SER A 335 -30.44 -5.19 -23.10
CA SER A 335 -30.73 -4.13 -24.06
C SER A 335 -30.02 -4.30 -25.41
N LYS A 336 -30.76 -4.08 -26.51
CA LYS A 336 -30.23 -4.08 -27.89
C LYS A 336 -29.27 -2.91 -28.15
N ASN A 337 -29.59 -1.72 -27.65
CA ASN A 337 -28.73 -0.54 -27.74
C ASN A 337 -27.97 -0.33 -26.42
N LYS A 338 -26.73 -0.83 -26.37
CA LYS A 338 -25.90 -0.80 -25.17
C LYS A 338 -25.51 0.60 -24.72
N GLN A 339 -25.32 1.54 -25.64
CA GLN A 339 -24.98 2.92 -25.31
C GLN A 339 -26.15 3.64 -24.65
N THR A 340 -27.36 3.49 -25.21
CA THR A 340 -28.59 4.03 -24.61
C THR A 340 -28.87 3.38 -23.26
N ALA A 341 -28.67 2.07 -23.14
CA ALA A 341 -28.86 1.35 -21.89
C ALA A 341 -27.88 1.80 -20.81
N LEU A 342 -26.59 1.97 -21.15
CA LEU A 342 -25.58 2.48 -20.23
C LEU A 342 -25.94 3.89 -19.76
N LYS A 343 -26.35 4.77 -20.67
CA LYS A 343 -26.80 6.13 -20.33
C LYS A 343 -27.99 6.09 -19.36
N LYS A 344 -29.01 5.28 -19.65
CA LYS A 344 -30.22 5.16 -18.80
C LYS A 344 -29.91 4.57 -17.44
N VAL A 345 -29.05 3.54 -17.36
CA VAL A 345 -28.56 2.99 -16.08
C VAL A 345 -27.84 4.06 -15.29
N THR A 346 -26.90 4.79 -15.91
CA THR A 346 -26.17 5.88 -15.24
C THR A 346 -27.10 6.97 -14.75
N GLU A 347 -28.07 7.41 -15.56
CA GLU A 347 -29.06 8.43 -15.17
C GLU A 347 -29.98 7.95 -14.04
N GLY A 348 -30.44 6.69 -14.09
CA GLY A 348 -31.23 6.08 -13.01
C GLY A 348 -30.45 6.04 -11.71
N LEU A 349 -29.17 5.65 -11.78
CA LEU A 349 -28.26 5.59 -10.62
C LEU A 349 -28.00 6.96 -9.99
N VAL A 350 -27.74 7.99 -10.81
CA VAL A 350 -27.53 9.37 -10.33
C VAL A 350 -28.78 9.91 -9.65
N ASN A 351 -29.97 9.57 -10.16
CA ASN A 351 -31.24 10.06 -9.64
C ASN A 351 -31.90 9.10 -8.64
N ASN A 352 -31.22 8.04 -8.22
CA ASN A 352 -31.73 7.00 -7.33
C ASN A 352 -33.07 6.37 -7.78
N LYS A 353 -33.23 6.16 -9.09
CA LYS A 353 -34.41 5.53 -9.72
C LYS A 353 -34.08 4.10 -10.16
N ASP A 354 -34.86 3.13 -9.68
CA ASP A 354 -34.72 1.71 -10.03
C ASP A 354 -35.28 1.40 -11.44
N ILE A 355 -34.68 0.42 -12.10
CA ILE A 355 -35.16 -0.08 -13.40
C ILE A 355 -36.19 -1.17 -13.15
N SER A 356 -37.37 -1.03 -13.75
CA SER A 356 -38.45 -2.00 -13.53
C SER A 356 -38.16 -3.36 -14.19
N ILE A 357 -38.61 -4.44 -13.56
CA ILE A 357 -38.49 -5.82 -14.09
C ILE A 357 -39.17 -5.95 -15.47
N LYS A 358 -40.28 -5.24 -15.70
CA LYS A 358 -40.98 -5.21 -17.00
C LYS A 358 -40.08 -4.68 -18.11
N GLU A 359 -39.28 -3.65 -17.84
CA GLU A 359 -38.32 -3.12 -18.81
C GLU A 359 -37.18 -4.10 -19.13
N ILE A 360 -36.80 -4.97 -18.18
CA ILE A 360 -35.76 -5.98 -18.38
C ILE A 360 -36.28 -7.13 -19.26
N ILE A 361 -37.49 -7.61 -18.96
CA ILE A 361 -38.11 -8.74 -19.67
C ILE A 361 -38.37 -8.40 -21.14
N ASN A 362 -38.85 -7.18 -21.42
CA ASN A 362 -39.15 -6.74 -22.78
C ASN A 362 -37.90 -6.62 -23.68
N ASN A 363 -36.69 -6.60 -23.11
CA ASN A 363 -35.47 -6.31 -23.86
C ASN A 363 -34.80 -7.55 -24.47
N ASN A 364 -34.66 -8.70 -23.76
CA ASN A 364 -34.30 -10.03 -24.28
C ASN A 364 -34.11 -11.07 -23.15
N GLN A 365 -35.01 -12.06 -23.02
CA GLN A 365 -34.98 -13.06 -21.95
C GLN A 365 -33.79 -14.07 -22.05
N SER A 366 -33.36 -14.40 -23.27
CA SER A 366 -32.23 -15.33 -23.51
C SER A 366 -30.86 -14.71 -23.17
N ALA A 367 -30.72 -13.41 -23.45
CA ALA A 367 -29.51 -12.65 -23.08
C ALA A 367 -29.36 -12.51 -21.56
N ALA A 368 -30.47 -12.29 -20.84
CA ALA A 368 -30.49 -12.24 -19.38
C ALA A 368 -30.11 -13.59 -18.76
N ALA A 369 -30.63 -14.71 -19.30
CA ALA A 369 -30.28 -16.05 -18.83
C ALA A 369 -28.79 -16.40 -19.07
N SER A 370 -28.26 -16.08 -20.25
CA SER A 370 -26.84 -16.25 -20.57
C SER A 370 -25.94 -15.40 -19.66
N TYR A 371 -26.37 -14.18 -19.32
CA TYR A 371 -25.67 -13.31 -18.38
C TYR A 371 -25.70 -13.86 -16.94
N MET A 372 -26.85 -14.37 -16.48
CA MET A 372 -26.93 -15.02 -15.17
C MET A 372 -26.03 -16.25 -15.10
N MET A 373 -25.94 -17.04 -16.16
CA MET A 373 -25.03 -18.19 -16.25
C MET A 373 -23.56 -17.77 -16.26
N SER A 374 -23.21 -16.65 -16.91
CA SER A 374 -21.85 -16.12 -16.88
C SER A 374 -21.50 -15.52 -15.51
N ILE A 375 -22.42 -14.84 -14.83
CA ILE A 375 -22.25 -14.41 -13.41
C ILE A 375 -21.99 -15.62 -12.49
N TYR A 376 -22.64 -16.76 -12.75
CA TYR A 376 -22.40 -17.99 -11.98
C TYR A 376 -21.04 -18.62 -12.28
N LYS A 377 -20.56 -18.60 -13.53
CA LYS A 377 -19.22 -19.10 -13.90
C LYS A 377 -18.07 -18.15 -13.53
N TYR A 378 -18.28 -16.84 -13.51
CA TYR A 378 -17.23 -15.82 -13.33
C TYR A 378 -17.24 -15.20 -11.93
N GLN A 379 -17.20 -16.06 -10.91
CA GLN A 379 -17.18 -15.69 -9.48
C GLN A 379 -15.89 -15.01 -8.97
N PHE A 380 -15.04 -14.50 -9.86
CA PHE A 380 -13.65 -14.17 -9.53
C PHE A 380 -13.37 -12.78 -8.96
N MET A 381 -14.39 -12.00 -8.60
CA MET A 381 -14.14 -10.65 -8.03
C MET A 381 -14.78 -10.48 -6.67
N LYS A 382 -14.34 -11.31 -5.70
CA LYS A 382 -14.29 -10.86 -4.31
C LYS A 382 -13.15 -9.86 -4.18
N LYS A 383 -13.43 -8.59 -4.47
CA LYS A 383 -12.59 -7.47 -4.06
C LYS A 383 -13.49 -6.27 -3.79
N ASN A 384 -13.22 -5.56 -2.69
CA ASN A 384 -13.95 -4.36 -2.25
C ASN A 384 -13.71 -3.14 -3.18
N GLU A 385 -13.26 -3.35 -4.42
CA GLU A 385 -12.93 -2.30 -5.38
C GLU A 385 -14.16 -2.00 -6.26
N THR A 386 -14.55 -0.73 -6.33
CA THR A 386 -15.75 -0.25 -7.04
C THR A 386 -15.55 -0.23 -8.56
N VAL A 387 -14.29 -0.10 -9.00
CA VAL A 387 -13.87 -0.08 -10.41
C VAL A 387 -12.56 -0.85 -10.53
N LEU A 388 -12.46 -1.73 -11.52
CA LEU A 388 -11.24 -2.44 -11.90
C LEU A 388 -10.91 -2.10 -13.34
N ILE A 389 -9.65 -1.81 -13.63
CA ILE A 389 -9.21 -1.48 -14.99
C ILE A 389 -8.10 -2.45 -15.39
N PHE A 390 -8.19 -2.99 -16.59
CA PHE A 390 -7.19 -3.88 -17.16
C PHE A 390 -6.71 -3.34 -18.51
N ASP A 391 -5.45 -3.56 -18.85
CA ASP A 391 -4.98 -3.37 -20.22
C ASP A 391 -5.50 -4.49 -21.15
N LYS A 392 -5.23 -4.37 -22.45
CA LYS A 392 -5.59 -5.40 -23.44
C LYS A 392 -4.96 -6.78 -23.20
N ASN A 393 -3.89 -6.83 -22.41
CA ASN A 393 -3.18 -8.05 -22.02
C ASN A 393 -3.68 -8.59 -20.67
N GLY A 394 -4.68 -7.94 -20.06
CA GLY A 394 -5.28 -8.37 -18.82
C GLY A 394 -4.48 -8.05 -17.56
N ASN A 395 -3.51 -7.15 -17.64
CA ASN A 395 -2.82 -6.62 -16.47
C ASN A 395 -3.68 -5.54 -15.81
N SER A 396 -3.89 -5.62 -14.50
CA SER A 396 -4.58 -4.55 -13.76
C SER A 396 -3.81 -3.23 -13.86
N LEU A 397 -4.53 -2.15 -14.10
CA LEU A 397 -4.05 -0.79 -14.10
C LEU A 397 -4.56 -0.05 -12.86
N ASP A 398 -3.74 0.84 -12.30
CA ASP A 398 -4.16 1.73 -11.22
C ASP A 398 -5.05 2.85 -11.80
N ILE A 399 -6.16 3.14 -11.13
CA ILE A 399 -7.10 4.21 -11.49
C ILE A 399 -6.37 5.56 -11.53
N GLY A 400 -5.40 5.77 -10.63
CA GLY A 400 -4.61 7.01 -10.54
C GLY A 400 -3.62 7.24 -11.68
N ASN A 401 -3.52 6.33 -12.66
CA ASN A 401 -2.69 6.49 -13.86
C ASN A 401 -3.53 6.68 -15.14
N ILE A 402 -4.86 6.79 -15.02
CA ILE A 402 -5.81 6.85 -16.15
C ILE A 402 -6.60 8.16 -16.17
N LEU A 403 -6.79 8.78 -15.00
CA LEU A 403 -7.19 10.17 -14.79
C LEU A 403 -5.94 11.03 -14.63
#